data_AF-A0AAN7RCN7-F1
#
_entry.id   AF-A0AAN7RCN7-F1
#
_cell.length_a   1.000
_cell.length_b   1.000
_cell.length_c   1.000
_cell.angle_alpha   90.00
_cell.angle_beta   90.00
_cell.angle_gamma   90.00
#
_symmetry.space_group_name_H-M   'P 1'
#
loop_
_entity.id
_entity.type
_entity.pdbx_description
1 polymer ?
#
loop_
_entity_poly.entity_id
_entity_poly.type
_entity_poly.pdbx_seq_one_letter_code
_entity_poly.pdbx_strand_id
1 'polypeptide(L)'
;MMDGLTLDLDQATNGWGNVCHCWTILITRLEIQVKSTNLYATQTGYGSSHPFPVPVICSLTEAKNRSLLSDVYRRKMVKEASETMTLETVRNSLNEQENTIIYSLIDRANYPLNPKMYDESASLIPGFDGSLVKFMVMETEAVHAKCGRYENPEELPFFPGNLPSSLVPSQEYPNILHLTASSINMNESIWDFYFQKLLPLISAPGEDGNYAKCAASDLNCLQALSRRIHYGKFVAEIKFIETPRDYEPEIRSQNSSSLMKLLTFEDVEETVKRRVEKKAAVYGQRVSLVEAEPGQKPKIDPAVISRLYDEWVMPLTKKVEVEYLLGRLD
;
A
#
# COMPACT_ATOMS: atom_id res chain seq x y z
N MET A 1 7.82 -35.56 -41.97
CA MET A 1 6.51 -35.19 -41.43
C MET A 1 6.77 -34.21 -40.31
N MET A 2 6.46 -32.95 -40.61
CA MET A 2 6.40 -31.84 -39.66
C MET A 2 5.16 -31.99 -38.76
N ASP A 3 5.07 -31.09 -37.78
CA ASP A 3 3.97 -30.82 -36.83
C ASP A 3 4.19 -31.49 -35.46
N GLY A 4 4.23 -30.80 -34.32
CA GLY A 4 4.00 -29.39 -34.01
C GLY A 4 3.72 -29.29 -32.51
N LEU A 5 4.64 -28.69 -31.74
CA LEU A 5 4.42 -28.28 -30.35
C LEU A 5 5.23 -27.00 -30.12
N THR A 6 4.64 -25.88 -30.50
CA THR A 6 5.06 -24.53 -30.12
C THR A 6 4.82 -24.36 -28.63
N LEU A 7 5.92 -24.24 -27.87
CA LEU A 7 5.93 -23.78 -26.49
C LEU A 7 5.61 -22.29 -26.45
N ASP A 8 4.49 -21.94 -25.83
CA ASP A 8 4.05 -20.58 -25.59
C ASP A 8 4.90 -19.98 -24.43
N LEU A 9 6.00 -19.34 -24.81
CA LEU A 9 6.96 -18.66 -23.96
C LEU A 9 6.65 -17.15 -23.99
N ASP A 10 5.52 -16.73 -23.40
CA ASP A 10 5.19 -15.28 -23.38
C ASP A 10 4.37 -14.77 -22.18
N GLN A 11 4.61 -15.32 -20.97
CA GLN A 11 3.95 -14.81 -19.75
C GLN A 11 4.87 -14.39 -18.58
N ALA A 12 6.18 -14.29 -18.76
CA ALA A 12 7.09 -14.04 -17.64
C ALA A 12 7.91 -12.73 -17.66
N THR A 13 7.72 -11.81 -18.60
CA THR A 13 8.62 -10.63 -18.74
C THR A 13 7.97 -9.25 -18.68
N ASN A 14 6.65 -9.13 -18.50
CA ASN A 14 5.97 -7.82 -18.59
C ASN A 14 5.64 -7.13 -17.24
N GLY A 15 6.30 -7.51 -16.14
CA GLY A 15 6.01 -6.95 -14.80
C GLY A 15 7.00 -5.92 -14.25
N TRP A 16 8.24 -5.85 -14.77
CA TRP A 16 9.33 -5.18 -14.04
C TRP A 16 10.03 -4.05 -14.82
N GLY A 17 9.71 -3.88 -16.11
CA GLY A 17 10.18 -2.74 -16.93
C GLY A 17 9.33 -1.46 -16.79
N ASN A 18 8.10 -1.57 -16.28
CA ASN A 18 7.12 -0.47 -16.33
C ASN A 18 7.24 0.54 -15.19
N VAL A 19 7.83 0.19 -14.05
CA VAL A 19 7.91 1.13 -12.90
C VAL A 19 8.93 2.25 -13.16
N CYS A 20 10.08 1.91 -13.77
CA CYS A 20 11.12 2.88 -14.10
C CYS A 20 10.73 3.75 -15.33
N HIS A 21 10.04 3.17 -16.32
CA HIS A 21 9.55 3.91 -17.49
C HIS A 21 8.36 4.82 -17.14
N CYS A 22 7.48 4.41 -16.21
CA CYS A 22 6.39 5.26 -15.73
C CYS A 22 6.92 6.50 -14.99
N TRP A 23 8.00 6.41 -14.21
CA TRP A 23 8.58 7.56 -13.51
C TRP A 23 9.13 8.61 -14.48
N THR A 24 9.87 8.21 -15.52
CA THR A 24 10.40 9.15 -16.53
C THR A 24 9.27 9.79 -17.35
N ILE A 25 8.23 9.01 -17.72
CA ILE A 25 7.09 9.53 -18.50
C ILE A 25 6.23 10.49 -17.66
N LEU A 26 6.03 10.22 -16.36
CA LEU A 26 5.24 11.10 -15.48
C LEU A 26 5.94 12.44 -15.25
N ILE A 27 7.26 12.43 -15.03
CA ILE A 27 8.07 13.66 -14.87
C ILE A 27 8.06 14.48 -16.17
N THR A 28 8.27 13.83 -17.33
CA THR A 28 8.25 14.53 -18.62
C THR A 28 6.87 15.13 -18.93
N ARG A 29 5.77 14.44 -18.56
CA ARG A 29 4.40 14.92 -18.82
C ARG A 29 3.99 16.05 -17.88
N LEU A 30 4.45 16.03 -16.62
CA LEU A 30 4.25 17.13 -15.67
C LEU A 30 5.07 18.36 -16.06
N GLU A 31 6.30 18.21 -16.55
CA GLU A 31 7.10 19.33 -17.05
C GLU A 31 6.51 20.00 -18.30
N ILE A 32 5.91 19.21 -19.21
CA ILE A 32 5.21 19.75 -20.39
C ILE A 32 3.98 20.56 -19.98
N GLN A 33 3.21 20.08 -18.99
CA GLN A 33 1.99 20.76 -18.52
C GLN A 33 2.30 22.07 -17.77
N VAL A 34 3.42 22.13 -17.04
CA VAL A 34 3.91 23.33 -16.35
C VAL A 34 4.52 24.35 -17.34
N LYS A 35 5.19 23.89 -18.40
CA LYS A 35 5.68 24.78 -19.46
C LYS A 35 4.54 25.35 -20.31
N SER A 36 3.47 24.59 -20.57
CA SER A 36 2.31 25.10 -21.32
C SER A 36 1.49 26.13 -20.55
N THR A 37 1.50 26.10 -19.21
CA THR A 37 0.83 27.11 -18.37
C THR A 37 1.65 28.39 -18.21
N ASN A 38 2.98 28.32 -18.31
CA ASN A 38 3.87 29.50 -18.24
C ASN A 38 4.10 30.22 -19.59
N LEU A 39 3.66 29.66 -20.72
CA LEU A 39 3.81 30.28 -22.05
C LEU A 39 2.67 31.23 -22.46
N TYR A 40 1.64 31.42 -21.62
CA TYR A 40 0.53 32.34 -21.90
C TYR A 40 0.58 33.68 -21.14
N ALA A 41 1.71 33.99 -20.49
CA ALA A 41 1.86 35.21 -19.71
C ALA A 41 3.01 36.11 -20.18
N THR A 42 3.19 36.31 -21.49
CA THR A 42 3.89 37.48 -22.05
C THR A 42 3.66 37.56 -23.55
N GLN A 43 2.85 38.53 -24.01
CA GLN A 43 3.08 39.35 -25.22
C GLN A 43 1.79 40.11 -25.59
N THR A 44 1.71 41.37 -25.17
CA THR A 44 0.88 42.38 -25.82
C THR A 44 1.68 42.98 -26.99
N GLY A 45 1.16 42.88 -28.22
CA GLY A 45 1.75 43.54 -29.38
C GLY A 45 1.03 43.24 -30.70
N TYR A 46 0.09 44.13 -31.06
CA TYR A 46 -0.41 44.51 -32.40
C TYR A 46 -0.55 43.46 -33.52
N GLY A 47 -1.77 43.33 -34.07
CA GLY A 47 -1.98 42.82 -35.44
C GLY A 47 -3.37 42.28 -35.73
N SER A 48 -4.17 43.08 -36.44
CA SER A 48 -5.56 42.86 -36.87
C SER A 48 -5.84 41.64 -37.76
N SER A 49 -6.91 40.89 -37.47
CA SER A 49 -8.08 40.63 -38.36
C SER A 49 -8.92 39.41 -37.89
N HIS A 50 -10.22 39.60 -37.78
CA HIS A 50 -11.27 38.61 -37.43
C HIS A 50 -12.22 38.44 -38.63
N PRO A 51 -13.22 37.52 -38.66
CA PRO A 51 -13.44 36.31 -37.85
C PRO A 51 -13.95 35.08 -38.65
N PHE A 52 -13.88 33.87 -38.06
CA PHE A 52 -14.97 32.89 -38.09
C PHE A 52 -14.84 31.98 -36.85
N PRO A 53 -15.79 31.98 -35.90
CA PRO A 53 -15.79 30.99 -34.83
C PRO A 53 -16.62 29.78 -35.27
N VAL A 54 -16.01 28.60 -35.30
CA VAL A 54 -16.77 27.34 -35.18
C VAL A 54 -17.14 27.22 -33.69
N PRO A 55 -18.43 27.16 -33.32
CA PRO A 55 -18.79 26.93 -31.94
C PRO A 55 -18.54 25.46 -31.63
N VAL A 56 -17.49 25.15 -30.87
CA VAL A 56 -17.49 23.91 -30.06
C VAL A 56 -18.41 24.19 -28.88
N ILE A 57 -19.72 24.18 -29.14
CA ILE A 57 -20.71 24.01 -28.07
C ILE A 57 -20.69 22.51 -27.76
N CYS A 58 -19.69 22.08 -26.99
CA CYS A 58 -19.92 20.92 -26.15
C CYS A 58 -20.95 21.40 -25.12
N SER A 59 -22.22 21.06 -25.38
CA SER A 59 -23.31 21.60 -24.58
C SER A 59 -23.07 21.20 -23.12
N LEU A 60 -23.19 22.15 -22.19
CA LEU A 60 -23.06 21.89 -20.75
C LEU A 60 -23.96 20.72 -20.32
N THR A 61 -25.07 20.50 -21.02
CA THR A 61 -25.96 19.34 -20.92
C THR A 61 -25.29 18.00 -21.26
N GLU A 62 -24.48 17.90 -22.31
CA GLU A 62 -23.76 16.66 -22.64
C GLU A 62 -22.65 16.35 -21.63
N ALA A 63 -21.91 17.37 -21.17
CA ALA A 63 -20.91 17.21 -20.11
C ALA A 63 -21.56 16.81 -18.78
N LYS A 64 -22.69 17.43 -18.42
CA LYS A 64 -23.47 17.12 -17.23
C LYS A 64 -24.14 15.74 -17.31
N ASN A 65 -24.66 15.35 -18.48
CA ASN A 65 -25.24 14.02 -18.68
C ASN A 65 -24.17 12.93 -18.67
N ARG A 66 -22.96 13.20 -19.19
CA ARG A 66 -21.81 12.28 -19.12
C ARG A 66 -21.29 12.13 -17.67
N SER A 67 -21.26 13.23 -16.91
CA SER A 67 -21.00 13.22 -15.46
C SER A 67 -22.04 12.36 -14.73
N LEU A 68 -23.33 12.65 -14.90
CA LEU A 68 -24.41 11.94 -14.23
C LEU A 68 -24.45 10.45 -14.57
N LEU A 69 -24.22 10.07 -15.84
CA LEU A 69 -24.12 8.67 -16.24
C LEU A 69 -22.92 7.98 -15.61
N SER A 70 -21.77 8.66 -15.53
CA SER A 70 -20.60 8.16 -14.80
C SER A 70 -20.86 8.05 -13.30
N ASP A 71 -21.64 8.94 -12.71
CA ASP A 71 -21.96 8.94 -11.28
C ASP A 71 -22.96 7.82 -10.95
N VAL A 72 -23.95 7.58 -11.81
CA VAL A 72 -24.89 6.46 -11.66
C VAL A 72 -24.18 5.12 -11.82
N TYR A 73 -23.30 4.98 -12.82
CA TYR A 73 -22.51 3.77 -13.01
C TYR A 73 -21.54 3.54 -11.84
N ARG A 74 -20.91 4.62 -11.35
CA ARG A 74 -20.02 4.60 -10.18
C ARG A 74 -20.75 4.17 -8.91
N ARG A 75 -21.91 4.78 -8.59
CA ARG A 75 -22.73 4.38 -7.44
C ARG A 75 -23.20 2.93 -7.52
N LYS A 76 -23.52 2.44 -8.73
CA LYS A 76 -23.87 1.03 -8.94
C LYS A 76 -22.70 0.11 -8.63
N MET A 77 -21.50 0.41 -9.13
CA MET A 77 -20.28 -0.35 -8.82
C MET A 77 -19.93 -0.34 -7.33
N VAL A 78 -20.10 0.81 -6.66
CA VAL A 78 -19.86 0.98 -5.21
C VAL A 78 -20.83 0.12 -4.38
N LYS A 79 -22.11 0.10 -4.79
CA LYS A 79 -23.13 -0.72 -4.13
C LYS A 79 -22.86 -2.21 -4.34
N GLU A 80 -22.55 -2.63 -5.56
CA GLU A 80 -22.17 -4.00 -5.88
C GLU A 80 -20.90 -4.42 -5.11
N ALA A 81 -19.90 -3.55 -5.01
CA ALA A 81 -18.67 -3.83 -4.28
C ALA A 81 -18.88 -3.96 -2.75
N SER A 82 -19.78 -3.15 -2.17
CA SER A 82 -20.22 -3.29 -0.77
C SER A 82 -20.93 -4.64 -0.53
N GLU A 83 -21.79 -5.05 -1.46
CA GLU A 83 -22.49 -6.34 -1.43
C GLU A 83 -21.54 -7.54 -1.67
N THR A 84 -20.32 -7.32 -2.18
CA THR A 84 -19.32 -8.37 -2.46
C THR A 84 -18.25 -8.56 -1.38
N MET A 85 -18.21 -7.75 -0.33
CA MET A 85 -17.22 -7.94 0.74
C MET A 85 -17.68 -9.08 1.66
N THR A 86 -17.15 -10.28 1.43
CA THR A 86 -17.46 -11.51 2.17
C THR A 86 -16.22 -11.97 2.94
N LEU A 87 -16.39 -12.92 3.87
CA LEU A 87 -15.24 -13.58 4.50
C LEU A 87 -14.25 -14.16 3.48
N GLU A 88 -14.76 -14.68 2.36
CA GLU A 88 -13.92 -15.27 1.31
C GLU A 88 -13.06 -14.21 0.61
N THR A 89 -13.65 -13.07 0.23
CA THR A 89 -12.88 -11.98 -0.42
C THR A 89 -11.87 -11.36 0.54
N VAL A 90 -12.23 -11.19 1.82
CA VAL A 90 -11.30 -10.76 2.87
C VAL A 90 -10.15 -11.75 3.02
N ARG A 91 -10.44 -13.06 3.11
CA ARG A 91 -9.40 -14.10 3.21
C ARG A 91 -8.46 -14.10 2.00
N ASN A 92 -9.00 -13.92 0.79
CA ASN A 92 -8.19 -13.83 -0.44
C ASN A 92 -7.31 -12.58 -0.43
N SER A 93 -7.85 -11.43 -0.05
CA SER A 93 -7.08 -10.18 0.11
C SER A 93 -5.96 -10.32 1.14
N LEU A 94 -6.22 -10.92 2.30
CA LEU A 94 -5.21 -11.19 3.32
C LEU A 94 -4.10 -12.11 2.81
N ASN A 95 -4.43 -13.15 2.03
CA ASN A 95 -3.45 -14.05 1.43
C ASN A 95 -2.55 -13.35 0.40
N GLU A 96 -3.10 -12.41 -0.37
CA GLU A 96 -2.30 -11.61 -1.32
C GLU A 96 -1.43 -10.60 -0.61
N GLN A 97 -1.95 -9.92 0.41
CA GLN A 97 -1.16 -8.99 1.23
C GLN A 97 -0.01 -9.70 1.96
N GLU A 98 -0.20 -10.95 2.40
CA GLU A 98 0.89 -11.80 2.90
C GLU A 98 1.99 -11.95 1.85
N ASN A 99 1.63 -12.25 0.59
CA ASN A 99 2.60 -12.39 -0.49
C ASN A 99 3.35 -11.08 -0.73
N THR A 100 2.63 -9.95 -0.78
CA THR A 100 3.24 -8.61 -0.97
C THR A 100 4.26 -8.30 0.13
N ILE A 101 3.97 -8.59 1.40
CA ILE A 101 4.92 -8.39 2.50
C ILE A 101 6.17 -9.25 2.27
N ILE A 102 6.00 -10.54 1.97
CA ILE A 102 7.13 -11.46 1.80
C ILE A 102 8.03 -10.99 0.64
N TYR A 103 7.45 -10.64 -0.51
CA TYR A 103 8.22 -10.14 -1.65
C TYR A 103 8.93 -8.82 -1.34
N SER A 104 8.26 -7.89 -0.66
CA SER A 104 8.86 -6.59 -0.29
C SER A 104 10.06 -6.80 0.64
N LEU A 105 9.94 -7.71 1.62
CA LEU A 105 11.05 -8.02 2.53
C LEU A 105 12.21 -8.68 1.78
N ILE A 106 11.94 -9.67 0.92
CA ILE A 106 12.96 -10.32 0.09
C ILE A 106 13.69 -9.30 -0.79
N ASP A 107 12.96 -8.32 -1.35
CA ASP A 107 13.56 -7.24 -2.12
C ASP A 107 14.45 -6.34 -1.24
N ARG A 108 13.97 -5.96 -0.04
CA ARG A 108 14.74 -5.13 0.89
C ARG A 108 16.03 -5.81 1.35
N ALA A 109 16.02 -7.13 1.50
CA ALA A 109 17.21 -7.92 1.87
C ALA A 109 18.30 -7.96 0.77
N ASN A 110 18.04 -7.40 -0.43
CA ASN A 110 19.08 -7.19 -1.44
C ASN A 110 20.09 -6.10 -1.06
N TYR A 111 19.73 -5.21 -0.14
CA TYR A 111 20.56 -4.10 0.30
C TYR A 111 21.07 -4.37 1.73
N PRO A 112 22.30 -3.96 2.08
CA PRO A 112 22.74 -4.01 3.47
C PRO A 112 21.93 -3.02 4.34
N LEU A 113 22.26 -2.95 5.62
CA LEU A 113 21.58 -2.08 6.57
C LEU A 113 21.59 -0.62 6.10
N ASN A 114 22.69 -0.10 5.58
CA ASN A 114 22.83 1.30 5.17
C ASN A 114 22.51 2.31 6.30
N PRO A 115 23.23 2.25 7.45
CA PRO A 115 22.85 2.96 8.67
C PRO A 115 22.75 4.49 8.53
N LYS A 116 23.56 5.10 7.66
CA LYS A 116 23.52 6.55 7.41
C LYS A 116 22.18 7.04 6.87
N MET A 117 21.42 6.16 6.22
CA MET A 117 20.12 6.50 5.66
C MET A 117 19.07 6.79 6.74
N TYR A 118 19.24 6.21 7.93
CA TYR A 118 18.32 6.30 9.06
C TYR A 118 18.78 7.28 10.14
N ASP A 119 20.02 7.76 10.05
CA ASP A 119 20.59 8.72 10.98
C ASP A 119 19.92 10.10 10.79
N GLU A 120 19.17 10.53 11.81
CA GLU A 120 18.52 11.85 11.80
C GLU A 120 19.51 13.01 11.88
N SER A 121 20.73 12.76 12.40
CA SER A 121 21.80 13.75 12.47
C SER A 121 22.61 13.84 11.17
N ALA A 122 22.47 12.86 10.29
CA ALA A 122 23.09 12.89 8.98
C ALA A 122 22.32 13.90 8.12
N SER A 123 22.81 15.14 8.04
CA SER A 123 22.30 16.21 7.16
C SER A 123 22.56 15.89 5.68
N LEU A 124 22.07 14.75 5.19
CA LEU A 124 22.22 14.28 3.82
C LEU A 124 21.38 15.11 2.84
N ILE A 125 20.38 15.83 3.34
CA ILE A 125 19.42 16.58 2.53
C ILE A 125 19.44 18.05 2.96
N PRO A 126 19.93 18.95 2.10
CA PRO A 126 19.93 20.38 2.41
C PRO A 126 18.50 20.90 2.66
N GLY A 127 18.29 21.52 3.83
CA GLY A 127 17.02 22.16 4.19
C GLY A 127 15.93 21.23 4.69
N PHE A 128 16.25 19.97 5.00
CA PHE A 128 15.32 19.03 5.62
C PHE A 128 15.85 18.52 6.97
N ASP A 129 15.02 18.62 8.00
CA ASP A 129 15.32 18.12 9.34
C ASP A 129 14.83 16.67 9.50
N GLY A 130 15.75 15.72 9.31
CA GLY A 130 15.50 14.30 9.54
C GLY A 130 16.33 13.38 8.63
N SER A 131 16.13 12.09 8.82
CA SER A 131 16.84 11.05 8.07
C SER A 131 16.39 10.98 6.60
N LEU A 132 17.24 10.41 5.74
CA LEU A 132 16.94 10.23 4.32
C LEU A 132 15.71 9.35 4.09
N VAL A 133 15.49 8.31 4.91
CA VAL A 133 14.28 7.49 4.79
C VAL A 133 13.02 8.30 5.09
N LYS A 134 13.06 9.18 6.10
CA LYS A 134 11.91 10.01 6.48
C LYS A 134 11.54 10.97 5.35
N PHE A 135 12.54 11.62 4.75
CA PHE A 135 12.34 12.46 3.57
C PHE A 135 11.72 11.68 2.40
N MET A 136 12.32 10.54 2.06
CA MET A 136 11.84 9.70 0.95
C MET A 136 10.39 9.26 1.13
N VAL A 137 10.02 8.85 2.34
CA VAL A 137 8.64 8.48 2.66
C VAL A 137 7.74 9.70 2.51
N MET A 138 8.02 10.82 3.20
CA MET A 138 7.19 12.03 3.16
C MET A 138 6.94 12.55 1.74
N GLU A 139 7.98 12.68 0.92
CA GLU A 139 7.86 13.16 -0.46
C GLU A 139 7.07 12.19 -1.34
N THR A 140 7.28 10.88 -1.16
CA THR A 140 6.55 9.87 -1.93
C THR A 140 5.08 9.81 -1.50
N GLU A 141 4.78 9.93 -0.21
CA GLU A 141 3.40 10.04 0.27
C GLU A 141 2.73 11.29 -0.27
N ALA A 142 3.43 12.43 -0.36
CA ALA A 142 2.87 13.64 -0.97
C ALA A 142 2.51 13.44 -2.45
N VAL A 143 3.33 12.70 -3.21
CA VAL A 143 3.00 12.32 -4.59
C VAL A 143 1.79 11.39 -4.64
N HIS A 144 1.76 10.35 -3.81
CA HIS A 144 0.63 9.41 -3.73
C HIS A 144 -0.68 10.08 -3.31
N ALA A 145 -0.63 11.06 -2.41
CA ALA A 145 -1.78 11.83 -1.97
C ALA A 145 -2.39 12.68 -3.11
N LYS A 146 -1.53 13.34 -3.91
CA LYS A 146 -1.99 14.05 -5.13
C LYS A 146 -2.68 13.13 -6.13
N CYS A 147 -2.35 11.84 -6.11
CA CYS A 147 -2.98 10.80 -6.93
C CYS A 147 -4.17 10.10 -6.26
N GLY A 148 -4.66 10.59 -5.11
CA GLY A 148 -5.84 10.05 -4.43
C GLY A 148 -5.62 8.74 -3.69
N ARG A 149 -4.36 8.29 -3.47
CA ARG A 149 -4.07 7.00 -2.81
C ARG A 149 -4.74 6.87 -1.45
N TYR A 150 -4.66 7.91 -0.63
CA TYR A 150 -5.17 7.91 0.74
C TYR A 150 -6.67 8.25 0.84
N GLU A 151 -7.37 8.36 -0.29
CA GLU A 151 -8.83 8.30 -0.30
C GLU A 151 -9.32 6.85 -0.17
N ASN A 152 -8.47 5.86 -0.51
CA ASN A 152 -8.75 4.44 -0.34
C ASN A 152 -8.75 4.08 1.16
N PRO A 153 -9.83 3.49 1.71
CA PRO A 153 -9.89 3.10 3.12
C PRO A 153 -8.86 2.04 3.54
N GLU A 154 -8.22 1.35 2.58
CA GLU A 154 -7.15 0.38 2.85
C GLU A 154 -5.76 1.02 3.00
N GLU A 155 -5.58 2.28 2.61
CA GLU A 155 -4.27 2.94 2.53
C GLU A 155 -4.15 4.03 3.59
N LEU A 156 -3.15 3.91 4.48
CA LEU A 156 -2.89 4.90 5.53
C LEU A 156 -1.51 5.52 5.39
N PRO A 157 -1.38 6.85 5.45
CA PRO A 157 -0.09 7.52 5.40
C PRO A 157 0.66 7.41 6.72
N PHE A 158 1.99 7.33 6.65
CA PHE A 158 2.88 7.42 7.81
C PHE A 158 2.99 8.86 8.34
N PHE A 159 2.87 9.86 7.46
CA PHE A 159 2.97 11.28 7.80
C PHE A 159 1.71 12.06 7.39
N PRO A 160 0.55 11.86 8.05
CA PRO A 160 -0.71 12.47 7.67
C PRO A 160 -0.74 14.01 7.76
N GLY A 161 0.08 14.61 8.65
CA GLY A 161 0.00 16.04 8.96
C GLY A 161 0.33 17.00 7.82
N ASN A 162 1.03 16.54 6.78
CA ASN A 162 1.54 17.38 5.69
C ASN A 162 1.09 16.92 4.29
N LEU A 163 0.01 16.15 4.19
CA LEU A 163 -0.42 15.63 2.90
C LEU A 163 -1.12 16.69 2.04
N PRO A 164 -0.73 16.84 0.76
CA PRO A 164 -1.45 17.67 -0.18
C PRO A 164 -2.82 17.07 -0.55
N SER A 165 -3.76 17.93 -0.96
CA SER A 165 -5.04 17.47 -1.50
C SER A 165 -4.88 16.71 -2.81
N SER A 166 -5.79 15.76 -3.06
CA SER A 166 -5.88 15.02 -4.31
C SER A 166 -6.11 15.96 -5.50
N LEU A 167 -5.38 15.74 -6.58
CA LEU A 167 -5.50 16.47 -7.85
C LEU A 167 -6.31 15.69 -8.90
N VAL A 168 -6.62 14.43 -8.60
CA VAL A 168 -7.44 13.56 -9.44
C VAL A 168 -8.89 13.56 -8.92
N PRO A 169 -9.87 13.25 -9.77
CA PRO A 169 -11.26 13.12 -9.32
C PRO A 169 -11.35 12.07 -8.21
N SER A 170 -12.09 12.40 -7.15
CA SER A 170 -12.24 11.48 -6.03
C SER A 170 -12.93 10.19 -6.46
N GLN A 171 -12.35 9.07 -6.03
CA GLN A 171 -12.92 7.75 -6.25
C GLN A 171 -13.92 7.46 -5.13
N GLU A 172 -15.15 7.08 -5.49
CA GLU A 172 -16.10 6.59 -4.50
C GLU A 172 -15.68 5.16 -4.11
N TYR A 173 -15.36 4.97 -2.83
CA TYR A 173 -15.12 3.66 -2.25
C TYR A 173 -16.40 3.15 -1.58
N PRO A 174 -16.65 1.83 -1.60
CA PRO A 174 -17.72 1.22 -0.81
C PRO A 174 -17.62 1.63 0.66
N ASN A 175 -18.71 2.19 1.18
CA ASN A 175 -18.79 2.57 2.59
C ASN A 175 -19.09 1.32 3.44
N ILE A 176 -18.11 0.41 3.50
CA ILE A 176 -18.19 -0.85 4.24
C ILE A 176 -17.87 -0.61 5.71
N LEU A 177 -16.89 0.26 6.00
CA LEU A 177 -16.41 0.48 7.36
C LEU A 177 -17.23 1.55 8.07
N HIS A 178 -17.50 1.32 9.37
CA HIS A 178 -17.98 2.35 10.28
C HIS A 178 -17.04 3.57 10.35
N LEU A 179 -17.59 4.75 10.64
CA LEU A 179 -16.85 6.03 10.67
C LEU A 179 -15.66 6.04 11.64
N THR A 180 -15.71 5.22 12.69
CA THR A 180 -14.61 5.02 13.64
C THR A 180 -13.32 4.54 12.96
N ALA A 181 -13.40 3.91 11.78
CA ALA A 181 -12.23 3.50 11.01
C ALA A 181 -11.21 4.63 10.78
N SER A 182 -11.68 5.86 10.65
CA SER A 182 -10.86 7.02 10.29
C SER A 182 -9.90 7.46 11.41
N SER A 183 -10.19 7.13 12.67
CA SER A 183 -9.33 7.50 13.81
C SER A 183 -8.25 6.45 14.13
N ILE A 184 -8.35 5.25 13.57
CA ILE A 184 -7.46 4.13 13.89
C ILE A 184 -6.25 4.13 12.95
N ASN A 185 -5.06 4.39 13.51
CA ASN A 185 -3.80 4.35 12.77
C ASN A 185 -2.64 3.87 13.67
N MET A 186 -2.06 2.73 13.30
CA MET A 186 -0.94 2.04 13.94
C MET A 186 0.42 2.35 13.29
N ASN A 187 0.48 3.27 12.31
CA ASN A 187 1.69 3.50 11.53
C ASN A 187 2.91 3.92 12.37
N GLU A 188 2.71 4.59 13.50
CA GLU A 188 3.80 4.90 14.44
C GLU A 188 4.41 3.61 15.04
N SER A 189 3.57 2.69 15.52
CA SER A 189 4.02 1.39 16.01
C SER A 189 4.67 0.55 14.90
N ILE A 190 4.15 0.64 13.67
CA ILE A 190 4.69 -0.07 12.51
C ILE A 190 6.08 0.45 12.14
N TRP A 191 6.22 1.77 12.09
CA TRP A 191 7.49 2.45 11.85
C TRP A 191 8.55 1.99 12.86
N ASP A 192 8.19 2.01 14.15
CA ASP A 192 9.11 1.65 15.23
C ASP A 192 9.58 0.21 15.15
N PHE A 193 8.67 -0.78 15.07
CA PHE A 193 9.12 -2.17 15.02
C PHE A 193 9.86 -2.47 13.71
N TYR A 194 9.48 -1.84 12.60
CA TYR A 194 10.13 -2.03 11.31
C TYR A 194 11.62 -1.67 11.40
N PHE A 195 11.94 -0.43 11.78
CA PHE A 195 13.33 0.02 11.80
C PHE A 195 14.12 -0.51 13.00
N GLN A 196 13.51 -0.61 14.19
CA GLN A 196 14.24 -0.95 15.40
C GLN A 196 14.40 -2.46 15.62
N LYS A 197 13.49 -3.28 15.07
CA LYS A 197 13.43 -4.73 15.36
C LYS A 197 13.53 -5.58 14.10
N LEU A 198 12.70 -5.32 13.08
CA LEU A 198 12.64 -6.18 11.89
C LEU A 198 13.84 -5.97 10.97
N LEU A 199 14.15 -4.72 10.65
CA LEU A 199 15.16 -4.38 9.65
C LEU A 199 16.55 -4.98 9.98
N PRO A 200 17.05 -4.94 11.24
CA PRO A 200 18.31 -5.59 11.61
C PRO A 200 18.30 -7.12 11.48
N LEU A 201 17.12 -7.76 11.48
CA LEU A 201 17.00 -9.22 11.32
C LEU A 201 17.03 -9.68 9.86
N ILE A 202 16.64 -8.80 8.93
CA ILE A 202 16.52 -9.13 7.50
C ILE A 202 17.65 -8.57 6.63
N SER A 203 18.46 -7.65 7.16
CA SER A 203 19.53 -6.97 6.42
C SER A 203 20.92 -7.37 6.93
N ALA A 204 21.86 -7.55 6.01
CA ALA A 204 23.26 -7.75 6.36
C ALA A 204 23.87 -6.43 6.88
N PRO A 205 24.79 -6.47 7.86
CA PRO A 205 25.50 -5.27 8.27
C PRO A 205 26.34 -4.73 7.10
N GLY A 206 26.36 -3.42 6.90
CA GLY A 206 27.18 -2.79 5.87
C GLY A 206 26.59 -1.52 5.29
N GLU A 207 27.33 -0.96 4.34
CA GLU A 207 26.98 0.23 3.58
C GLU A 207 27.36 -0.02 2.11
N ASP A 208 26.42 0.14 1.19
CA ASP A 208 26.67 -0.01 -0.25
C ASP A 208 26.41 1.28 -1.06
N GLY A 209 25.89 2.32 -0.40
CA GLY A 209 25.57 3.61 -1.02
C GLY A 209 24.29 3.62 -1.87
N ASN A 210 23.57 2.50 -2.01
CA ASN A 210 22.35 2.42 -2.82
C ASN A 210 21.10 2.99 -2.10
N TYR A 211 21.22 4.16 -1.47
CA TYR A 211 20.22 4.68 -0.55
C TYR A 211 18.84 4.89 -1.18
N ALA A 212 18.79 5.43 -2.41
CA ALA A 212 17.50 5.70 -3.06
C ALA A 212 16.69 4.41 -3.27
N LYS A 213 17.34 3.33 -3.72
CA LYS A 213 16.68 2.03 -3.93
C LYS A 213 16.35 1.35 -2.60
N CYS A 214 17.26 1.46 -1.64
CA CYS A 214 17.08 0.96 -0.29
C CYS A 214 15.85 1.60 0.39
N ALA A 215 15.75 2.93 0.40
CA ALA A 215 14.63 3.68 0.95
C ALA A 215 13.31 3.39 0.23
N ALA A 216 13.34 3.23 -1.10
CA ALA A 216 12.14 2.84 -1.86
C ALA A 216 11.66 1.43 -1.46
N SER A 217 12.59 0.49 -1.23
CA SER A 217 12.28 -0.86 -0.75
C SER A 217 11.77 -0.86 0.70
N ASP A 218 12.32 0.01 1.57
CA ASP A 218 11.79 0.26 2.92
C ASP A 218 10.34 0.75 2.86
N LEU A 219 10.05 1.74 2.01
CA LEU A 219 8.70 2.27 1.83
C LEU A 219 7.71 1.20 1.36
N ASN A 220 8.11 0.33 0.43
CA ASN A 220 7.29 -0.79 -0.01
C ASN A 220 6.94 -1.74 1.15
N CYS A 221 7.93 -2.05 2.00
CA CYS A 221 7.70 -2.88 3.19
C CYS A 221 6.73 -2.20 4.16
N LEU A 222 6.96 -0.91 4.46
CA LEU A 222 6.13 -0.13 5.37
C LEU A 222 4.68 -0.04 4.89
N GLN A 223 4.46 0.25 3.60
CA GLN A 223 3.11 0.32 3.02
C GLN A 223 2.42 -1.05 3.02
N ALA A 224 3.13 -2.13 2.69
CA ALA A 224 2.58 -3.49 2.72
C ALA A 224 2.19 -3.92 4.15
N LEU A 225 3.04 -3.62 5.14
CA LEU A 225 2.75 -3.86 6.56
C LEU A 225 1.57 -3.02 7.05
N SER A 226 1.55 -1.73 6.71
CA SER A 226 0.45 -0.82 7.06
C SER A 226 -0.88 -1.34 6.54
N ARG A 227 -0.97 -1.65 5.24
CA ARG A 227 -2.20 -2.18 4.65
C ARG A 227 -2.64 -3.48 5.33
N ARG A 228 -1.72 -4.43 5.56
CA ARG A 228 -2.04 -5.73 6.18
C ARG A 228 -2.53 -5.62 7.61
N ILE A 229 -1.90 -4.77 8.41
CA ILE A 229 -2.26 -4.59 9.83
C ILE A 229 -3.59 -3.85 9.93
N HIS A 230 -3.77 -2.78 9.15
CA HIS A 230 -5.02 -2.01 9.14
C HIS A 230 -6.17 -2.74 8.45
N TYR A 231 -5.90 -3.77 7.66
CA TYR A 231 -6.95 -4.65 7.13
C TYR A 231 -7.76 -5.33 8.24
N GLY A 232 -7.26 -5.35 9.49
CA GLY A 232 -8.03 -5.69 10.68
C GLY A 232 -9.37 -4.95 10.78
N LYS A 233 -9.49 -3.72 10.26
CA LYS A 233 -10.78 -2.99 10.21
C LYS A 233 -11.85 -3.77 9.44
N PHE A 234 -11.49 -4.30 8.27
CA PHE A 234 -12.41 -5.08 7.43
C PHE A 234 -12.69 -6.45 8.05
N VAL A 235 -11.68 -7.08 8.65
CA VAL A 235 -11.84 -8.36 9.37
C VAL A 235 -12.83 -8.20 10.52
N ALA A 236 -12.67 -7.17 11.35
CA ALA A 236 -13.56 -6.88 12.45
C ALA A 236 -14.98 -6.56 11.98
N GLU A 237 -15.13 -5.78 10.91
CA GLU A 237 -16.45 -5.46 10.35
C GLU A 237 -17.21 -6.70 9.90
N ILE A 238 -16.56 -7.59 9.15
CA ILE A 238 -17.21 -8.83 8.68
C ILE A 238 -17.56 -9.75 9.86
N LYS A 239 -16.64 -9.93 10.82
CA LYS A 239 -16.91 -10.69 12.04
C LYS A 239 -18.10 -10.13 12.82
N PHE A 240 -18.19 -8.81 12.94
CA PHE A 240 -19.29 -8.14 13.62
C PHE A 240 -20.61 -8.35 12.88
N ILE A 241 -20.64 -8.17 11.55
CA ILE A 241 -21.85 -8.36 10.74
C ILE A 241 -22.38 -9.80 10.85
N GLU A 242 -21.48 -10.80 10.84
CA GLU A 242 -21.88 -12.21 10.91
C GLU A 242 -22.42 -12.63 12.27
N THR A 243 -21.84 -12.12 13.36
CA THR A 243 -22.26 -12.52 14.71
C THR A 243 -22.34 -11.34 15.68
N PRO A 244 -23.23 -10.34 15.45
CA PRO A 244 -23.25 -9.12 16.25
C PRO A 244 -23.47 -9.38 17.74
N ARG A 245 -24.27 -10.40 18.06
CA ARG A 245 -24.66 -10.77 19.43
C ARG A 245 -23.48 -11.13 20.32
N ASP A 246 -22.39 -11.64 19.76
CA ASP A 246 -21.21 -12.04 20.52
C ASP A 246 -20.35 -10.83 20.89
N TYR A 247 -20.37 -9.77 20.08
CA TYR A 247 -19.55 -8.57 20.26
C TYR A 247 -20.29 -7.43 20.95
N GLU A 248 -21.60 -7.25 20.71
CA GLU A 248 -22.39 -6.14 21.25
C GLU A 248 -22.27 -5.93 22.76
N PRO A 249 -22.35 -6.98 23.62
CA PRO A 249 -22.22 -6.80 25.07
C PRO A 249 -20.84 -6.25 25.47
N GLU A 250 -19.79 -6.74 24.82
CA GLU A 250 -18.41 -6.36 25.10
C GLU A 250 -18.09 -4.95 24.56
N ILE A 251 -18.67 -4.57 23.42
CA ILE A 251 -18.56 -3.21 22.87
C ILE A 251 -19.27 -2.21 23.79
N ARG A 252 -20.52 -2.49 24.19
CA ARG A 252 -21.30 -1.60 25.07
C ARG A 252 -20.67 -1.42 26.44
N SER A 253 -20.00 -2.46 26.95
CA SER A 253 -19.26 -2.39 28.22
C SER A 253 -17.82 -1.88 28.08
N GLN A 254 -17.38 -1.52 26.85
CA GLN A 254 -16.03 -1.06 26.54
C GLN A 254 -14.93 -2.03 27.01
N ASN A 255 -15.20 -3.33 26.92
CA ASN A 255 -14.34 -4.39 27.44
C ASN A 255 -13.33 -4.88 26.39
N SER A 256 -12.27 -4.08 26.18
CA SER A 256 -11.16 -4.39 25.29
C SER A 256 -10.55 -5.78 25.53
N SER A 257 -10.45 -6.20 26.81
CA SER A 257 -9.84 -7.48 27.18
C SER A 257 -10.66 -8.70 26.75
N SER A 258 -12.00 -8.60 26.81
CA SER A 258 -12.88 -9.68 26.38
C SER A 258 -12.93 -9.76 24.85
N LEU A 259 -13.00 -8.61 24.17
CA LEU A 259 -12.89 -8.55 22.70
C LEU A 259 -11.59 -9.19 22.20
N MET A 260 -10.46 -8.90 22.84
CA MET A 260 -9.17 -9.52 22.48
C MET A 260 -9.21 -11.06 22.60
N LYS A 261 -9.89 -11.60 23.62
CA LYS A 261 -10.05 -13.05 23.79
C LYS A 261 -10.95 -13.64 22.72
N LEU A 262 -12.08 -13.01 22.41
CA LEU A 262 -13.01 -13.45 21.37
C LEU A 262 -12.36 -13.48 19.97
N LEU A 263 -11.42 -12.56 19.72
CA LEU A 263 -10.73 -12.46 18.43
C LEU A 263 -9.48 -13.36 18.32
N THR A 264 -9.06 -13.99 19.41
CA THR A 264 -7.85 -14.83 19.43
C THR A 264 -8.22 -16.28 19.10
N PHE A 265 -7.71 -16.76 17.97
CA PHE A 265 -7.90 -18.14 17.50
C PHE A 265 -6.52 -18.79 17.29
N GLU A 266 -6.00 -19.44 18.34
CA GLU A 266 -4.62 -19.96 18.38
C GLU A 266 -4.29 -20.89 17.19
N ASP A 267 -5.21 -21.80 16.83
CA ASP A 267 -5.03 -22.71 15.69
C ASP A 267 -4.89 -21.96 14.35
N VAL A 268 -5.62 -20.85 14.19
CA VAL A 268 -5.56 -20.01 12.98
C VAL A 268 -4.23 -19.26 12.95
N GLU A 269 -3.80 -18.70 14.07
CA GLU A 269 -2.51 -17.99 14.20
C GLU A 269 -1.33 -18.93 13.90
N GLU A 270 -1.36 -20.15 14.44
CA GLU A 270 -0.36 -21.18 14.14
C GLU A 270 -0.34 -21.57 12.66
N THR A 271 -1.52 -21.69 12.05
CA THR A 271 -1.65 -21.96 10.61
C THR A 271 -1.09 -20.81 9.76
N VAL A 272 -1.31 -19.55 10.16
CA VAL A 272 -0.75 -18.37 9.48
C VAL A 272 0.77 -18.39 9.55
N LYS A 273 1.35 -18.61 10.75
CA LYS A 273 2.81 -18.68 10.96
C LYS A 273 3.48 -19.71 10.06
N ARG A 274 2.98 -20.95 10.07
CA ARG A 274 3.50 -22.02 9.21
C ARG A 274 3.33 -21.71 7.72
N ARG A 275 2.23 -21.07 7.33
CA ARG A 275 1.98 -20.69 5.93
C ARG A 275 2.96 -19.62 5.46
N VAL A 276 3.17 -18.56 6.22
CA VAL A 276 4.06 -17.46 5.81
C VAL A 276 5.52 -17.92 5.79
N GLU A 277 5.92 -18.79 6.72
CA GLU A 277 7.23 -19.43 6.71
C GLU A 277 7.43 -20.26 5.44
N LYS A 278 6.46 -21.11 5.11
CA LYS A 278 6.52 -21.94 3.89
C LYS A 278 6.55 -21.08 2.62
N LYS A 279 5.74 -20.02 2.54
CA LYS A 279 5.75 -19.07 1.42
C LYS A 279 7.12 -18.41 1.27
N ALA A 280 7.70 -17.92 2.37
CA ALA A 280 9.03 -17.32 2.37
C ALA A 280 10.12 -18.30 1.94
N ALA A 281 10.05 -19.55 2.38
CA ALA A 281 10.96 -20.61 1.96
C ALA A 281 10.88 -20.94 0.48
N VAL A 282 9.71 -20.77 -0.16
CA VAL A 282 9.51 -20.96 -1.60
C VAL A 282 9.96 -19.73 -2.38
N TYR A 283 9.50 -18.54 -2.01
CA TYR A 283 9.80 -17.30 -2.73
C TYR A 283 11.25 -16.84 -2.58
N GLY A 284 11.92 -17.21 -1.49
CA GLY A 284 13.32 -16.93 -1.26
C GLY A 284 14.30 -17.80 -2.06
N GLN A 285 13.80 -18.81 -2.79
CA GLN A 285 14.65 -19.68 -3.61
C GLN A 285 15.19 -18.91 -4.81
N ARG A 286 16.50 -19.05 -5.05
CA ARG A 286 17.12 -18.53 -6.27
C ARG A 286 16.81 -19.47 -7.43
N VAL A 287 15.98 -19.03 -8.37
CA VAL A 287 15.76 -19.75 -9.62
C VAL A 287 16.94 -19.48 -10.54
N SER A 288 17.76 -20.50 -10.79
CA SER A 288 18.90 -20.47 -11.71
C SER A 288 18.74 -21.59 -12.73
N LEU A 289 19.17 -21.36 -13.97
CA LEU A 289 19.23 -22.39 -15.02
C LEU A 289 20.33 -23.44 -14.75
N VAL A 290 21.25 -23.12 -13.84
CA VAL A 290 22.29 -24.02 -13.35
C VAL A 290 21.84 -24.55 -11.99
N GLU A 291 21.97 -25.86 -11.78
CA GLU A 291 21.63 -26.53 -10.51
C GLU A 291 22.19 -25.73 -9.32
N ALA A 292 21.32 -25.44 -8.35
CA ALA A 292 21.71 -24.67 -7.18
C ALA A 292 22.80 -25.44 -6.42
N GLU A 293 23.93 -24.77 -6.17
CA GLU A 293 25.02 -25.31 -5.36
C GLU A 293 24.47 -25.80 -4.00
N PRO A 294 24.78 -27.04 -3.58
CA PRO A 294 24.32 -27.57 -2.30
C PRO A 294 24.83 -26.67 -1.15
N GLY A 295 23.89 -26.00 -0.47
CA GLY A 295 24.17 -25.11 0.65
C GLY A 295 23.89 -23.61 0.42
N GLN A 296 23.32 -23.22 -0.72
CA GLN A 296 22.92 -21.83 -0.94
C GLN A 296 21.79 -21.41 0.03
N LYS A 297 22.14 -20.58 1.02
CA LYS A 297 21.18 -20.08 2.01
C LYS A 297 20.16 -19.14 1.35
N PRO A 298 18.88 -19.17 1.78
CA PRO A 298 17.90 -18.19 1.34
C PRO A 298 18.34 -16.78 1.75
N LYS A 299 17.94 -15.75 0.99
CA LYS A 299 18.30 -14.34 1.28
C LYS A 299 17.82 -13.90 2.66
N ILE A 300 16.66 -14.39 3.07
CA ILE A 300 16.06 -14.19 4.38
C ILE A 300 15.79 -15.57 4.97
N ASP A 301 16.10 -15.75 6.25
CA ASP A 301 15.66 -16.93 6.98
C ASP A 301 14.12 -16.95 7.07
N PRO A 302 13.43 -17.96 6.49
CA PRO A 302 11.98 -18.06 6.56
C PRO A 302 11.41 -17.97 7.99
N ALA A 303 12.16 -18.42 8.99
CA ALA A 303 11.75 -18.33 10.40
C ALA A 303 11.61 -16.87 10.87
N VAL A 304 12.36 -15.92 10.31
CA VAL A 304 12.22 -14.49 10.61
C VAL A 304 10.86 -13.96 10.14
N ILE A 305 10.33 -14.48 9.03
CA ILE A 305 8.99 -14.09 8.53
C ILE A 305 7.90 -14.66 9.44
N SER A 306 8.05 -15.90 9.89
CA SER A 306 7.13 -16.51 10.88
C SER A 306 7.11 -15.68 12.17
N ARG A 307 8.30 -15.34 12.68
CA ARG A 307 8.49 -14.50 13.86
C ARG A 307 7.89 -13.10 13.67
N LEU A 308 8.05 -12.49 12.49
CA LEU A 308 7.44 -11.20 12.17
C LEU A 308 5.93 -11.21 12.35
N TYR A 309 5.28 -12.28 11.89
CA TYR A 309 3.84 -12.44 12.05
C TYR A 309 3.42 -12.65 13.50
N ASP A 310 4.16 -13.48 14.23
CA ASP A 310 3.89 -13.81 15.64
C ASP A 310 4.06 -12.60 16.56
N GLU A 311 5.19 -11.88 16.45
CA GLU A 311 5.55 -10.82 17.41
C GLU A 311 4.91 -9.47 17.10
N TRP A 312 4.66 -9.14 15.82
CA TRP A 312 4.25 -7.79 15.43
C TRP A 312 2.98 -7.74 14.58
N VAL A 313 2.92 -8.46 13.44
CA VAL A 313 1.79 -8.30 12.50
C VAL A 313 0.46 -8.76 13.10
N MET A 314 0.39 -9.97 13.66
CA MET A 314 -0.87 -10.48 14.23
C MET A 314 -1.29 -9.70 15.49
N PRO A 315 -0.39 -9.42 16.46
CA PRO A 315 -0.76 -8.62 17.62
C PRO A 315 -1.28 -7.21 17.26
N LEU A 316 -0.63 -6.51 16.32
CA LEU A 316 -1.10 -5.19 15.89
C LEU A 316 -2.41 -5.27 15.10
N THR A 317 -2.59 -6.31 14.26
CA THR A 317 -3.87 -6.53 13.57
C THR A 317 -5.01 -6.72 14.57
N LYS A 318 -4.79 -7.53 15.63
CA LYS A 318 -5.78 -7.73 16.69
C LYS A 318 -6.09 -6.44 17.45
N LYS A 319 -5.08 -5.59 17.71
CA LYS A 319 -5.32 -4.27 18.31
C LYS A 319 -6.20 -3.39 17.42
N VAL A 320 -5.95 -3.37 16.10
CA VAL A 320 -6.81 -2.68 15.14
C VAL A 320 -8.24 -3.23 15.17
N GLU A 321 -8.41 -4.55 15.20
CA GLU A 321 -9.75 -5.18 15.28
C GLU A 321 -10.48 -4.76 16.57
N VAL A 322 -9.80 -4.77 17.72
CA VAL A 322 -10.39 -4.38 19.00
C VAL A 322 -10.76 -2.89 19.02
N GLU A 323 -9.85 -1.99 18.61
CA GLU A 323 -10.13 -0.55 18.55
C GLU A 323 -11.29 -0.23 17.62
N TYR A 324 -11.37 -0.94 16.49
CA TYR A 324 -12.48 -0.82 15.56
C TYR A 324 -13.81 -1.21 16.20
N LEU A 325 -13.88 -2.38 16.84
CA LEU A 325 -15.10 -2.87 17.48
C LEU A 325 -15.55 -1.95 18.62
N LEU A 326 -14.62 -1.40 19.41
CA LEU A 326 -14.97 -0.53 20.54
C LEU A 326 -15.76 0.72 20.12
N GLY A 327 -15.48 1.29 18.95
CA GLY A 327 -16.22 2.43 18.39
C GLY A 327 -17.26 2.04 17.33
N ARG A 328 -17.64 0.76 17.26
CA ARG A 328 -18.51 0.25 16.18
C ARG A 328 -20.00 0.55 16.38
N LEU A 329 -20.41 0.81 17.62
CA LEU A 329 -21.81 1.11 17.99
C LEU A 329 -22.07 2.59 18.26
N ASP A 330 -21.07 3.44 18.04
CA ASP A 330 -21.12 4.88 18.30
C ASP A 330 -21.98 5.66 17.30
#